data_AF-A0A7W0EHN7-F1
#
_entry.id   AF-A0A7W0EHN7-F1
#
_cell.length_a   1.000
_cell.length_b   1.000
_cell.length_c   1.000
_cell.angle_alpha   90.00
_cell.angle_beta   90.00
_cell.angle_gamma   90.00
#
_symmetry.space_group_name_H-M   'P 1'
#
loop_
_entity.id
_entity.type
_entity.pdbx_description
1 polymer ?
#
loop_
_entity_poly.entity_id
_entity_poly.type
_entity_poly.pdbx_seq_one_letter_code
_entity_poly.pdbx_strand_id
1 'polypeptide(L)'
;MGRVMKSRWHLEDLIDLEYFLHRVEREDTMDVPPADGREQDREIYLHRIKPQFVEGITPSRRVIVRLWLEVRRQMEKEEIGRQRVLPGELFSQVWRLVMGGFLVSGIVAGGWLATSLLSYRGTEPVNVSFYVAILVVAQAGLAAITTFFLLLRRRHWRLPGGVLYPLVRSLLATIMGWLRKRVDERVSGDRREEFSAVIGLIKGRGTVYGTLFFWPLFFLVQTFGIGFNLGGLASTGLRVVGTDLAFGWQSTLHLSAGAVHRLVRNISLPWSWALPPDIAAPSLSQIEGSRMILKDGIYHLSTADLVAWWPFLLLALCCYGLVPRLLLLVVGVVAQYRALARLDFNNSACDRLLQRLERPVVRLDGTVTPALVEEADRPAARVSMDDTRVLTGVALIPDDVFDNCSLDRLRVLVRQVFSLELETSYRIGLGLAADQQVLRQIAGGMDSGEPWSVVILQEAWHPPIRETLAFLQEIRAILGLQGRIGVGLIGKPAVGTIFTPVKDIDWQTWRRKIASLGDPNLRIERLIEDNERYDA
;
A
#
# COMPACT_ATOMS: atom_id res chain seq x y z
N MET A 1 -28.55 -9.82 18.67
CA MET A 1 -27.26 -10.53 18.66
C MET A 1 -26.41 -9.96 17.53
N GLY A 2 -25.63 -8.92 17.81
CA GLY A 2 -24.93 -8.12 16.80
C GLY A 2 -23.86 -8.92 16.08
N ARG A 3 -23.82 -8.82 14.74
CA ARG A 3 -22.66 -9.24 13.95
C ARG A 3 -21.45 -8.50 14.51
N VAL A 4 -20.55 -9.20 15.19
CA VAL A 4 -19.16 -8.78 15.28
C VAL A 4 -18.65 -8.73 13.84
N MET A 5 -18.70 -7.55 13.22
CA MET A 5 -18.31 -7.40 11.82
C MET A 5 -16.86 -7.84 11.70
N LYS A 6 -16.63 -8.75 10.74
CA LYS A 6 -15.29 -9.22 10.42
C LYS A 6 -14.44 -8.01 10.09
N SER A 7 -13.39 -7.76 10.88
CA SER A 7 -12.42 -6.66 10.76
C SER A 7 -11.53 -6.78 9.51
N ARG A 8 -12.05 -7.30 8.41
CA ARG A 8 -11.32 -7.49 7.17
C ARG A 8 -11.24 -6.17 6.42
N TRP A 9 -10.01 -5.77 6.15
CA TRP A 9 -9.69 -4.59 5.36
C TRP A 9 -9.29 -5.03 3.96
N HIS A 10 -9.82 -4.35 2.95
CA HIS A 10 -9.44 -4.46 1.55
C HIS A 10 -8.76 -3.16 1.09
N LEU A 11 -8.14 -3.21 -0.09
CA LEU A 11 -7.48 -2.02 -0.65
C LEU A 11 -8.48 -0.90 -0.97
N GLU A 12 -9.69 -1.26 -1.42
CA GLU A 12 -10.80 -0.32 -1.62
C GLU A 12 -11.21 0.41 -0.34
N ASP A 13 -11.12 -0.26 0.81
CA ASP A 13 -11.43 0.36 2.11
C ASP A 13 -10.38 1.37 2.54
N LEU A 14 -9.11 1.13 2.24
CA LEU A 14 -8.05 2.08 2.50
C LEU A 14 -8.16 3.31 1.60
N ILE A 15 -8.56 3.12 0.33
CA ILE A 15 -8.78 4.21 -0.60
C ILE A 15 -9.94 5.10 -0.11
N ASP A 16 -11.05 4.51 0.30
CA ASP A 16 -12.19 5.28 0.85
C ASP A 16 -11.82 5.97 2.17
N LEU A 17 -11.11 5.29 3.08
CA LEU A 17 -10.64 5.89 4.33
C LEU A 17 -9.80 7.15 4.04
N GLU A 18 -8.81 7.02 3.15
CA GLU A 18 -7.94 8.13 2.80
C GLU A 18 -8.67 9.27 2.08
N TYR A 19 -9.66 8.93 1.25
CA TYR A 19 -10.53 9.91 0.61
C TYR A 19 -11.30 10.74 1.65
N PHE A 20 -11.98 10.09 2.61
CA PHE A 20 -12.74 10.79 3.64
C PHE A 20 -11.83 11.59 4.58
N LEU A 21 -10.70 11.03 5.01
CA LEU A 21 -9.73 11.75 5.84
C LEU A 21 -9.21 13.01 5.13
N HIS A 22 -8.93 12.92 3.83
CA HIS A 22 -8.45 14.06 3.06
C HIS A 22 -9.53 15.13 2.81
N ARG A 23 -10.78 14.71 2.61
CA ARG A 23 -11.92 15.63 2.44
C ARG A 23 -12.19 16.42 3.72
N VAL A 24 -12.23 15.74 4.86
CA VAL A 24 -12.36 16.36 6.19
C VAL A 24 -11.21 17.35 6.45
N GLU A 25 -9.97 16.97 6.10
CA GLU A 25 -8.80 17.86 6.18
C GLU A 25 -8.93 19.12 5.30
N ARG A 26 -9.70 19.06 4.21
CA ARG A 26 -9.93 20.15 3.25
C ARG A 26 -11.03 21.08 3.72
N GLU A 27 -12.11 20.52 4.26
CA GLU A 27 -13.22 21.24 4.87
C GLU A 27 -12.75 22.09 6.06
N ASP A 28 -11.81 21.60 6.88
CA ASP A 28 -11.15 22.41 7.94
C ASP A 28 -10.32 23.60 7.40
N THR A 29 -10.05 23.68 6.09
CA THR A 29 -9.13 24.67 5.49
C THR A 29 -9.85 25.81 4.78
N MET A 30 -11.09 25.60 4.35
CA MET A 30 -11.91 26.67 3.81
C MET A 30 -12.61 27.33 5.01
N ASP A 31 -12.72 28.65 5.05
CA ASP A 31 -13.43 29.44 6.09
C ASP A 31 -14.95 29.20 6.09
N VAL A 32 -15.36 27.94 5.99
CA VAL A 32 -16.70 27.48 6.33
C VAL A 32 -16.71 27.36 7.85
N PRO A 33 -17.71 27.93 8.56
CA PRO A 33 -17.78 27.85 10.01
C PRO A 33 -17.54 26.40 10.48
N PRO A 34 -16.70 26.16 11.52
CA PRO A 34 -16.27 24.83 11.95
C PRO A 34 -17.38 23.95 12.56
N ALA A 35 -18.65 24.27 12.30
CA ALA A 35 -19.81 23.60 12.84
C ALA A 35 -20.02 22.20 12.23
N ASP A 36 -19.98 22.02 10.90
CA ASP A 36 -20.50 20.75 10.34
C ASP A 36 -19.56 19.54 10.47
N GLY A 37 -18.28 19.64 10.09
CA GLY A 37 -17.43 18.45 9.96
C GLY A 37 -17.01 17.78 11.29
N ARG A 38 -16.61 18.58 12.30
CA ARG A 38 -16.14 18.06 13.60
C ARG A 38 -17.29 17.61 14.49
N GLU A 39 -18.40 18.34 14.48
CA GLU A 39 -19.61 17.99 15.21
C GLU A 39 -20.21 16.71 14.64
N GLN A 40 -20.28 16.58 13.31
CA GLN A 40 -20.80 15.39 12.65
C GLN A 40 -19.96 14.13 12.95
N ASP A 41 -18.62 14.21 12.96
CA ASP A 41 -17.77 13.07 13.33
C ASP A 41 -18.01 12.63 14.79
N ARG A 42 -18.17 13.58 15.72
CA ARG A 42 -18.48 13.27 17.13
C ARG A 42 -19.89 12.70 17.30
N GLU A 43 -20.88 13.25 16.63
CA GLU A 43 -22.26 12.76 16.61
C GLU A 43 -22.32 11.31 16.07
N ILE A 44 -21.57 11.03 14.99
CA ILE A 44 -21.38 9.68 14.48
C ILE A 44 -20.83 8.76 15.58
N TYR A 45 -19.81 9.21 16.32
CA TYR A 45 -19.25 8.41 17.39
C TYR A 45 -20.27 8.14 18.51
N LEU A 46 -20.92 9.19 19.03
CA LEU A 46 -21.83 9.09 20.18
C LEU A 46 -23.10 8.28 19.87
N HIS A 47 -23.71 8.50 18.71
CA HIS A 47 -25.01 7.91 18.37
C HIS A 47 -24.93 6.62 17.56
N ARG A 48 -23.89 6.43 16.75
CA ARG A 48 -23.81 5.27 15.85
C ARG A 48 -22.71 4.28 16.22
N ILE A 49 -21.58 4.72 16.80
CA ILE A 49 -20.43 3.85 17.07
C ILE A 49 -20.41 3.38 18.53
N LYS A 50 -20.43 4.30 19.50
CA LYS A 50 -20.37 4.03 20.95
C LYS A 50 -21.43 3.02 21.44
N PRO A 51 -22.70 3.07 20.98
CA PRO A 51 -23.72 2.12 21.43
C PRO A 51 -23.48 0.68 20.95
N GLN A 52 -22.55 0.45 20.01
CA GLN A 52 -22.20 -0.88 19.54
C GLN A 52 -21.19 -1.60 20.44
N PHE A 53 -20.63 -0.92 21.44
CA PHE A 53 -19.65 -1.49 22.36
C PHE A 53 -20.28 -1.86 23.70
N VAL A 54 -19.79 -2.95 24.29
CA VAL A 54 -20.17 -3.36 25.65
C VAL A 54 -19.47 -2.46 26.65
N GLU A 55 -20.20 -1.97 27.66
CA GLU A 55 -19.63 -1.17 28.74
C GLU A 55 -18.48 -1.91 29.43
N GLY A 56 -17.33 -1.23 29.60
CA GLY A 56 -16.12 -1.78 30.22
C GLY A 56 -15.12 -2.45 29.28
N ILE A 57 -15.40 -2.58 27.98
CA ILE A 57 -14.43 -3.09 26.98
C ILE A 57 -13.98 -1.93 26.09
N THR A 58 -12.68 -1.62 26.09
CA THR A 58 -12.11 -0.62 25.18
C THR A 58 -11.95 -1.21 23.78
N PRO A 59 -12.65 -0.67 22.76
CA PRO A 59 -12.57 -1.20 21.41
C PRO A 59 -11.20 -0.86 20.78
N SER A 60 -10.63 -1.80 20.03
CA SER A 60 -9.38 -1.53 19.31
C SER A 60 -9.56 -0.39 18.29
N ARG A 61 -8.54 0.47 18.14
CA ARG A 61 -8.52 1.60 17.17
C ARG A 61 -9.01 1.19 15.78
N ARG A 62 -8.56 0.03 15.31
CA ARG A 62 -8.94 -0.54 14.00
C ARG A 62 -10.44 -0.75 13.84
N VAL A 63 -11.14 -1.15 14.91
CA VAL A 63 -12.59 -1.35 14.89
C VAL A 63 -13.31 -0.01 14.85
N ILE A 64 -12.87 0.98 15.64
CA ILE A 64 -13.44 2.33 15.64
C ILE A 64 -13.32 2.96 14.25
N VAL A 65 -12.12 2.96 13.66
CA VAL A 65 -11.86 3.51 12.32
C VAL A 65 -12.70 2.81 11.26
N ARG A 66 -12.88 1.48 11.39
CA ARG A 66 -13.71 0.71 10.45
C ARG A 66 -15.19 1.10 10.53
N LEU A 67 -15.72 1.21 11.74
CA LEU A 67 -17.11 1.59 11.97
C LEU A 67 -17.39 3.00 11.46
N TRP A 68 -16.48 3.94 11.75
CA TRP A 68 -16.56 5.30 11.23
C TRP A 68 -16.59 5.33 9.69
N LEU A 69 -15.69 4.58 9.04
CA LEU A 69 -15.65 4.48 7.58
C LEU A 69 -16.98 3.97 7.01
N GLU A 70 -17.57 2.94 7.62
CA GLU A 70 -18.84 2.36 7.14
C GLU A 70 -20.01 3.33 7.30
N VAL A 71 -20.06 4.07 8.41
CA VAL A 71 -21.08 5.12 8.61
C VAL A 71 -20.91 6.24 7.58
N ARG A 72 -19.69 6.73 7.34
CA ARG A 72 -19.44 7.78 6.33
C ARG A 72 -19.82 7.31 4.92
N ARG A 73 -19.54 6.06 4.56
CA ARG A 73 -19.98 5.47 3.29
C ARG A 73 -21.50 5.44 3.15
N GLN A 74 -22.23 5.16 4.24
CA GLN A 74 -23.70 5.15 4.22
C GLN A 74 -24.25 6.57 4.05
N MET A 75 -23.73 7.52 4.82
CA MET A 75 -24.14 8.93 4.73
C MET A 75 -23.91 9.51 3.33
N GLU A 76 -22.74 9.29 2.73
CA GLU A 76 -22.44 9.78 1.38
C GLU A 76 -23.40 9.20 0.32
N LYS A 77 -23.78 7.92 0.47
CA LYS A 77 -24.74 7.25 -0.43
C LYS A 77 -26.18 7.74 -0.24
N GLU A 78 -26.53 8.19 0.97
CA GLU A 78 -27.83 8.77 1.29
C GLU A 78 -27.92 10.22 0.78
N GLU A 79 -26.87 11.01 0.94
CA GLU A 79 -26.83 12.44 0.65
C GLU A 79 -26.77 12.76 -0.85
N ILE A 80 -26.01 11.98 -1.64
CA ILE A 80 -25.76 12.27 -3.07
C ILE A 80 -26.62 11.37 -4.00
N GLY A 81 -27.45 10.51 -3.41
CA GLY A 81 -28.26 9.52 -4.11
C GLY A 81 -27.44 8.33 -4.60
N ARG A 82 -28.09 7.17 -4.73
CA ARG A 82 -27.50 5.84 -5.04
C ARG A 82 -26.67 5.75 -6.34
N GLN A 83 -26.56 6.82 -7.12
CA GLN A 83 -25.89 6.82 -8.42
C GLN A 83 -24.40 7.21 -8.37
N ARG A 84 -23.92 7.87 -7.31
CA ARG A 84 -22.51 8.24 -7.18
C ARG A 84 -21.69 7.08 -6.60
N VAL A 85 -20.55 6.78 -7.23
CA VAL A 85 -19.71 5.63 -6.92
C VAL A 85 -18.58 6.08 -6.01
N LEU A 86 -18.35 5.38 -4.90
CA LEU A 86 -17.24 5.71 -4.01
C LEU A 86 -15.88 5.48 -4.70
N PRO A 87 -14.83 6.26 -4.39
CA PRO A 87 -13.51 6.10 -5.00
C PRO A 87 -12.93 4.67 -4.89
N GLY A 88 -13.15 3.99 -3.77
CA GLY A 88 -12.77 2.60 -3.55
C GLY A 88 -13.56 1.61 -4.41
N GLU A 89 -14.86 1.83 -4.57
CA GLU A 89 -15.71 1.03 -5.46
C GLU A 89 -15.30 1.22 -6.92
N LEU A 90 -15.02 2.46 -7.33
CA LEU A 90 -14.50 2.79 -8.67
C LEU A 90 -13.16 2.10 -8.91
N PHE A 91 -12.24 2.18 -7.95
CA PHE A 91 -10.97 1.46 -8.01
C PHE A 91 -11.20 -0.05 -8.17
N SER A 92 -12.10 -0.67 -7.40
CA SER A 92 -12.40 -2.09 -7.46
C SER A 92 -13.00 -2.53 -8.80
N GLN A 93 -13.87 -1.71 -9.40
CA GLN A 93 -14.42 -1.93 -10.74
C GLN A 93 -13.32 -1.85 -11.82
N VAL A 94 -12.53 -0.78 -11.79
CA VAL A 94 -11.40 -0.59 -12.71
C VAL A 94 -10.40 -1.72 -12.57
N TRP A 95 -10.06 -2.09 -11.34
CA TRP A 95 -9.09 -3.13 -11.05
C TRP A 95 -9.52 -4.49 -11.62
N ARG A 96 -10.80 -4.85 -11.49
CA ARG A 96 -11.36 -6.06 -12.11
C ARG A 96 -11.24 -6.04 -13.63
N LEU A 97 -11.52 -4.91 -14.27
CA LEU A 97 -11.38 -4.78 -15.73
C LEU A 97 -9.91 -4.89 -16.17
N VAL A 98 -8.99 -4.24 -15.46
CA VAL A 98 -7.55 -4.33 -15.73
C VAL A 98 -7.06 -5.78 -15.58
N MET A 99 -7.44 -6.45 -14.48
CA MET A 99 -7.11 -7.86 -14.26
C MET A 99 -7.66 -8.78 -15.36
N GLY A 100 -8.92 -8.59 -15.76
CA GLY A 100 -9.51 -9.32 -16.88
C GLY A 100 -8.80 -9.05 -18.20
N GLY A 101 -8.42 -7.81 -18.46
CA GLY A 101 -7.63 -7.42 -19.63
C GLY A 101 -6.25 -8.08 -19.68
N PHE A 102 -5.54 -8.14 -18.55
CA PHE A 102 -4.25 -8.83 -18.45
C PHE A 102 -4.39 -10.36 -18.59
N LEU A 103 -5.49 -10.94 -18.10
CA LEU A 103 -5.76 -12.37 -18.31
C LEU A 103 -5.97 -12.68 -19.79
N VAL A 104 -6.86 -11.93 -20.46
CA VAL A 104 -7.17 -12.13 -21.89
C VAL A 104 -5.94 -11.88 -22.75
N SER A 105 -5.19 -10.80 -22.49
CA SER A 105 -3.96 -10.51 -23.23
C SER A 105 -2.91 -11.60 -23.03
N GLY A 106 -2.80 -12.15 -21.82
CA GLY A 106 -1.99 -13.33 -21.53
C GLY A 106 -2.41 -14.51 -22.39
N ILE A 107 -3.70 -14.90 -22.37
CA ILE A 107 -4.24 -16.02 -23.16
C ILE A 107 -3.92 -15.85 -24.65
N VAL A 108 -4.18 -14.68 -25.20
CA VAL A 108 -3.89 -14.39 -26.62
C VAL A 108 -2.40 -14.48 -26.89
N ALA A 109 -1.54 -13.87 -26.07
CA ALA A 109 -0.09 -13.88 -26.28
C ALA A 109 0.51 -15.30 -26.19
N GLY A 110 0.10 -16.07 -25.17
CA GLY A 110 0.59 -17.44 -24.99
C GLY A 110 0.08 -18.39 -26.06
N GLY A 111 -1.21 -18.29 -26.42
CA GLY A 111 -1.79 -19.07 -27.51
C GLY A 111 -1.18 -18.72 -28.86
N TRP A 112 -0.93 -17.44 -29.12
CA TRP A 112 -0.24 -16.99 -30.34
C TRP A 112 1.18 -17.55 -30.42
N LEU A 113 1.96 -17.44 -29.34
CA LEU A 113 3.34 -17.91 -29.34
C LEU A 113 3.41 -19.44 -29.49
N ALA A 114 2.56 -20.19 -28.78
CA ALA A 114 2.47 -21.64 -28.95
C ALA A 114 2.08 -22.03 -30.39
N THR A 115 1.07 -21.36 -30.96
CA THR A 115 0.64 -21.58 -32.35
C THR A 115 1.77 -21.32 -33.35
N SER A 116 2.55 -20.25 -33.12
CA SER A 116 3.69 -19.88 -33.97
C SER A 116 4.81 -20.91 -33.89
N LEU A 117 5.17 -21.36 -32.68
CA LEU A 117 6.24 -22.34 -32.47
C LEU A 117 5.87 -23.73 -32.98
N LEU A 118 4.58 -24.07 -32.96
CA LEU A 118 4.04 -25.33 -33.46
C LEU A 118 3.61 -25.24 -34.93
N SER A 119 3.99 -24.18 -35.66
CA SER A 119 3.61 -24.03 -37.06
C SER A 119 4.32 -25.05 -37.94
N TYR A 120 3.57 -26.08 -38.34
CA TYR A 120 4.03 -27.13 -39.25
C TYR A 120 3.55 -26.84 -40.67
N ARG A 121 4.47 -26.84 -41.64
CA ARG A 121 4.17 -26.61 -43.08
C ARG A 121 4.34 -27.87 -43.94
N GLY A 122 4.51 -29.05 -43.34
CA GLY A 122 4.74 -30.30 -44.07
C GLY A 122 6.19 -30.54 -44.53
N THR A 123 7.04 -29.50 -44.50
CA THR A 123 8.40 -29.56 -45.04
C THR A 123 9.50 -29.67 -43.98
N GLU A 124 9.20 -29.34 -42.71
CA GLU A 124 10.13 -29.40 -41.58
C GLU A 124 9.37 -29.79 -40.30
N PRO A 125 9.86 -30.78 -39.50
CA PRO A 125 9.29 -31.12 -38.19
C PRO A 125 9.36 -29.94 -37.22
N VAL A 126 8.46 -29.93 -36.24
CA VAL A 126 8.45 -28.93 -35.18
C VAL A 126 9.59 -29.19 -34.20
N ASN A 127 10.49 -28.22 -34.07
CA ASN A 127 11.61 -28.33 -33.14
C ASN A 127 11.17 -28.07 -31.67
N VAL A 128 11.13 -29.15 -30.90
CA VAL A 128 10.73 -29.16 -29.49
C VAL A 128 11.69 -28.36 -28.60
N SER A 129 12.96 -28.23 -28.96
CA SER A 129 13.96 -27.49 -28.17
C SER A 129 13.57 -26.02 -28.02
N PHE A 130 13.09 -25.37 -29.09
CA PHE A 130 12.65 -23.97 -29.03
C PHE A 130 11.38 -23.81 -28.21
N TYR A 131 10.44 -24.76 -28.34
CA TYR A 131 9.23 -24.79 -27.53
C TYR A 131 9.57 -24.84 -26.04
N VAL A 132 10.42 -25.79 -25.62
CA VAL A 132 10.84 -25.94 -24.22
C VAL A 132 11.61 -24.70 -23.74
N ALA A 133 12.55 -24.18 -24.52
CA ALA A 133 13.33 -23.01 -24.12
C ALA A 133 12.46 -21.77 -23.87
N ILE A 134 11.51 -21.48 -24.75
CA ILE A 134 10.72 -20.25 -24.72
C ILE A 134 9.49 -20.38 -23.80
N LEU A 135 8.71 -21.46 -23.95
CA LEU A 135 7.45 -21.59 -23.22
C LEU A 135 7.61 -22.21 -21.83
N VAL A 136 8.68 -22.98 -21.59
CA VAL A 136 8.91 -23.65 -20.30
C VAL A 136 10.02 -22.96 -19.52
N VAL A 137 11.24 -22.93 -20.07
CA VAL A 137 12.43 -22.43 -19.34
C VAL A 137 12.35 -20.93 -19.10
N ALA A 138 12.03 -20.11 -20.11
CA ALA A 138 11.91 -18.68 -19.90
C ALA A 138 10.77 -18.32 -18.92
N GLN A 139 9.65 -19.07 -18.95
CA GLN A 139 8.55 -18.89 -18.00
C GLN A 139 8.96 -19.26 -16.56
N ALA A 140 9.66 -20.37 -16.39
CA ALA A 140 10.21 -20.78 -15.10
C ALA A 140 11.21 -19.74 -14.57
N GLY A 141 12.08 -19.19 -15.44
CA GLY A 141 13.00 -18.10 -15.10
C GLY A 141 12.28 -16.84 -14.65
N LEU A 142 11.24 -16.40 -15.37
CA LEU A 142 10.41 -15.25 -14.97
C LEU A 142 9.68 -15.50 -13.63
N ALA A 143 9.18 -16.73 -13.40
CA ALA A 143 8.59 -17.10 -12.12
C ALA A 143 9.62 -17.07 -10.98
N ALA A 144 10.84 -17.56 -11.22
CA ALA A 144 11.95 -17.50 -10.27
C ALA A 144 12.34 -16.06 -9.94
N ILE A 145 12.41 -15.16 -10.93
CA ILE A 145 12.65 -13.72 -10.72
C ILE A 145 11.56 -13.11 -9.82
N THR A 146 10.28 -13.39 -10.10
CA THR A 146 9.18 -12.88 -9.24
C THR A 146 9.25 -13.44 -7.81
N THR A 147 9.67 -14.70 -7.66
CA THR A 147 9.89 -15.33 -6.36
C THR A 147 11.04 -14.68 -5.62
N PHE A 148 12.15 -14.41 -6.30
CA PHE A 148 13.31 -13.72 -5.75
C PHE A 148 12.92 -12.34 -5.19
N PHE A 149 12.19 -11.52 -5.96
CA PHE A 149 11.72 -10.22 -5.48
C PHE A 149 10.73 -10.32 -4.30
N LEU A 150 9.89 -11.35 -4.28
CA LEU A 150 9.00 -11.62 -3.15
C LEU A 150 9.78 -11.98 -1.88
N LEU A 151 10.84 -12.78 -1.99
CA LEU A 151 11.72 -13.16 -0.87
C LEU A 151 12.54 -11.97 -0.37
N LEU A 152 13.06 -11.16 -1.30
CA LEU A 152 13.81 -9.94 -1.00
C LEU A 152 12.96 -8.93 -0.22
N ARG A 153 11.65 -8.91 -0.45
CA ARG A 153 10.69 -8.11 0.32
C ARG A 153 10.46 -8.66 1.73
N ARG A 154 10.39 -9.99 1.89
CA ARG A 154 10.05 -10.64 3.18
C ARG A 154 11.20 -10.51 4.18
N ARG A 155 12.43 -10.64 3.70
CA ARG A 155 13.63 -10.28 4.47
C ARG A 155 13.62 -8.77 4.51
N HIS A 156 13.45 -8.12 5.67
CA HIS A 156 13.49 -6.66 5.83
C HIS A 156 14.88 -6.10 5.50
N TRP A 157 15.46 -6.43 4.34
CA TRP A 157 16.58 -5.72 3.78
C TRP A 157 16.07 -4.31 3.55
N ARG A 158 16.37 -3.45 4.53
CA ARG A 158 16.39 -2.01 4.45
C ARG A 158 17.41 -1.65 3.36
N LEU A 159 17.12 -1.98 2.10
CA LEU A 159 17.86 -1.47 0.96
C LEU A 159 17.57 0.03 0.98
N PRO A 160 18.54 0.86 1.41
CA PRO A 160 18.35 2.30 1.41
C PRO A 160 18.16 2.69 -0.05
N GLY A 161 16.96 3.14 -0.43
CA GLY A 161 16.65 3.52 -1.81
C GLY A 161 16.41 2.36 -2.80
N GLY A 162 15.86 1.22 -2.37
CA GLY A 162 15.58 0.08 -3.25
C GLY A 162 14.84 0.47 -4.54
N VAL A 163 15.55 0.39 -5.68
CA VAL A 163 15.11 0.77 -7.06
C VAL A 163 13.76 0.17 -7.47
N LEU A 164 13.39 -0.96 -6.88
CA LEU A 164 12.13 -1.65 -7.16
C LEU A 164 10.91 -0.80 -6.86
N TYR A 165 10.87 -0.14 -5.70
CA TYR A 165 9.70 0.62 -5.26
C TYR A 165 9.40 1.85 -6.16
N PRO A 166 10.37 2.75 -6.44
CA PRO A 166 10.12 3.88 -7.35
C PRO A 166 9.82 3.41 -8.78
N LEU A 167 10.42 2.30 -9.24
CA LEU A 167 10.11 1.74 -10.55
C LEU A 167 8.67 1.20 -10.64
N VAL A 168 8.26 0.40 -9.66
CA VAL A 168 6.88 -0.11 -9.57
C VAL A 168 5.87 1.03 -9.44
N ARG A 169 6.17 2.06 -8.63
CA ARG A 169 5.35 3.26 -8.48
C ARG A 169 5.24 4.04 -9.79
N SER A 170 6.35 4.24 -10.50
CA SER A 170 6.38 4.93 -11.80
C SER A 170 5.55 4.18 -12.85
N LEU A 171 5.69 2.85 -12.91
CA LEU A 171 4.93 2.01 -13.82
C LEU A 171 3.42 2.05 -13.52
N LEU A 172 3.02 1.90 -12.25
CA LEU A 172 1.62 2.02 -11.85
C LEU A 172 1.06 3.42 -12.14
N ALA A 173 1.84 4.47 -11.88
CA ALA A 173 1.43 5.84 -12.19
C ALA A 173 1.27 6.07 -13.69
N THR A 174 2.12 5.44 -14.52
CA THR A 174 2.05 5.50 -15.98
C THR A 174 0.81 4.76 -16.50
N ILE A 175 0.56 3.55 -16.02
CA ILE A 175 -0.64 2.76 -16.37
C ILE A 175 -1.91 3.52 -15.96
N MET A 176 -1.95 4.06 -14.74
CA MET A 176 -3.10 4.84 -14.25
C MET A 176 -3.26 6.16 -15.00
N GLY A 177 -2.18 6.82 -15.40
CA GLY A 177 -2.20 8.04 -16.21
C GLY A 177 -2.69 7.79 -17.65
N TRP A 178 -2.28 6.67 -18.26
CA TRP A 178 -2.80 6.23 -19.55
C TRP A 178 -4.28 5.90 -19.46
N LEU A 179 -4.68 5.18 -18.40
CA LEU A 179 -6.08 4.82 -18.18
C LEU A 179 -6.94 6.06 -17.94
N ARG A 180 -6.43 7.05 -17.20
CA ARG A 180 -7.08 8.35 -17.03
C ARG A 180 -7.37 9.01 -18.37
N LYS A 181 -6.41 9.09 -19.29
CA LYS A 181 -6.65 9.70 -20.62
C LYS A 181 -7.77 8.98 -21.37
N ARG A 182 -7.79 7.65 -21.33
CA ARG A 182 -8.83 6.81 -21.98
C ARG A 182 -10.22 6.97 -21.34
N VAL A 183 -10.28 7.24 -20.05
CA VAL A 183 -11.52 7.42 -19.28
C VAL A 183 -12.02 8.88 -19.37
N ASP A 184 -11.12 9.86 -19.34
CA ASP A 184 -11.43 11.30 -19.47
C ASP A 184 -12.16 11.60 -20.79
N GLU A 185 -11.84 10.87 -21.87
CA GLU A 185 -12.51 10.99 -23.17
C GLU A 185 -13.96 10.45 -23.20
N ARG A 186 -14.37 9.62 -22.23
CA ARG A 186 -15.63 8.85 -22.30
C ARG A 186 -16.57 9.06 -21.10
N VAL A 187 -16.22 9.89 -20.12
CA VAL A 187 -16.94 9.97 -18.85
C VAL A 187 -17.22 11.42 -18.40
N SER A 188 -18.38 11.62 -17.78
CA SER A 188 -18.89 12.89 -17.20
C SER A 188 -17.98 13.49 -16.13
N GLY A 189 -18.08 14.82 -15.92
CA GLY A 189 -17.21 15.62 -15.06
C GLY A 189 -17.04 15.09 -13.63
N ASP A 190 -18.12 14.63 -12.99
CA ASP A 190 -18.08 14.17 -11.59
C ASP A 190 -17.17 12.96 -11.35
N ARG A 191 -17.17 11.99 -12.27
CA ARG A 191 -16.30 10.80 -12.13
C ARG A 191 -14.83 11.12 -12.41
N ARG A 192 -14.53 12.23 -13.11
CA ARG A 192 -13.15 12.68 -13.36
C ARG A 192 -12.49 13.13 -12.07
N GLU A 193 -13.24 13.85 -11.21
CA GLU A 193 -12.73 14.32 -9.93
C GLU A 193 -12.46 13.15 -8.98
N GLU A 194 -13.37 12.17 -8.91
CA GLU A 194 -13.20 10.92 -8.14
C GLU A 194 -11.97 10.12 -8.60
N PHE A 195 -11.79 9.95 -9.91
CA PHE A 195 -10.63 9.26 -10.48
C PHE A 195 -9.32 10.02 -10.19
N SER A 196 -9.36 11.35 -10.21
CA SER A 196 -8.23 12.20 -9.87
C SER A 196 -7.85 12.07 -8.40
N ALA A 197 -8.84 11.90 -7.50
CA ALA A 197 -8.62 11.67 -6.08
C ALA A 197 -7.93 10.32 -5.84
N VAL A 198 -8.36 9.24 -6.50
CA VAL A 198 -7.68 7.92 -6.42
C VAL A 198 -6.22 8.02 -6.88
N ILE A 199 -5.95 8.67 -8.01
CA ILE A 199 -4.58 8.86 -8.52
C ILE A 199 -3.76 9.75 -7.57
N GLY A 200 -4.36 10.80 -7.02
CA GLY A 200 -3.75 11.71 -6.06
C GLY A 200 -3.33 10.98 -4.78
N LEU A 201 -4.18 10.10 -4.25
CA LEU A 201 -3.89 9.28 -3.07
C LEU A 201 -2.73 8.30 -3.32
N ILE A 202 -2.73 7.63 -4.48
CA ILE A 202 -1.63 6.72 -4.91
C ILE A 202 -0.31 7.49 -5.06
N LYS A 203 -0.36 8.74 -5.55
CA LYS A 203 0.82 9.59 -5.70
C LYS A 203 1.28 10.23 -4.39
N GLY A 204 0.37 10.60 -3.48
CA GLY A 204 0.65 11.44 -2.31
C GLY A 204 1.03 10.70 -1.03
N ARG A 205 0.55 9.46 -0.81
CA ARG A 205 0.77 8.71 0.44
C ARG A 205 1.49 7.37 0.26
N GLY A 206 2.37 7.31 -0.74
CA GLY A 206 3.19 6.14 -1.05
C GLY A 206 4.11 5.67 0.09
N THR A 207 4.46 6.53 1.03
CA THR A 207 5.26 6.22 2.24
C THR A 207 4.49 5.43 3.29
N VAL A 208 3.19 5.68 3.44
CA VAL A 208 2.32 5.04 4.44
C VAL A 208 1.90 3.65 3.99
N TYR A 209 1.50 3.53 2.72
CA TYR A 209 0.99 2.28 2.13
C TYR A 209 1.94 1.68 1.09
N GLY A 210 3.22 2.08 1.08
CA GLY A 210 4.18 1.72 0.03
C GLY A 210 4.34 0.23 -0.22
N THR A 211 4.29 -0.56 0.85
CA THR A 211 4.33 -2.02 0.77
C THR A 211 3.06 -2.62 0.17
N LEU A 212 1.91 -1.92 0.23
CA LEU A 212 0.66 -2.38 -0.34
C LEU A 212 0.58 -2.14 -1.85
N PHE A 213 1.23 -1.10 -2.37
CA PHE A 213 1.26 -0.79 -3.81
C PHE A 213 2.07 -1.78 -4.67
N PHE A 214 2.91 -2.62 -4.06
CA PHE A 214 3.54 -3.74 -4.77
C PHE A 214 2.52 -4.80 -5.23
N TRP A 215 1.50 -5.07 -4.41
CA TRP A 215 0.57 -6.17 -4.63
C TRP A 215 -0.25 -6.04 -5.92
N PRO A 216 -0.81 -4.87 -6.26
CA PRO A 216 -1.45 -4.65 -7.55
C PRO A 216 -0.60 -5.12 -8.74
N LEU A 217 0.65 -4.63 -8.85
CA LEU A 217 1.52 -5.02 -9.96
C LEU A 217 1.85 -6.52 -9.94
N PHE A 218 2.13 -7.07 -8.76
CA PHE A 218 2.37 -8.51 -8.60
C PHE A 218 1.19 -9.33 -9.15
N PHE A 219 -0.04 -8.97 -8.81
CA PHE A 219 -1.23 -9.67 -9.29
C PHE A 219 -1.41 -9.55 -10.80
N LEU A 220 -1.09 -8.39 -11.41
CA LEU A 220 -1.13 -8.25 -12.87
C LEU A 220 -0.13 -9.20 -13.56
N VAL A 221 1.11 -9.26 -13.06
CA VAL A 221 2.15 -10.13 -13.61
C VAL A 221 1.75 -11.61 -13.48
N GLN A 222 1.23 -12.03 -12.32
CA GLN A 222 0.81 -13.43 -12.14
C GLN A 222 -0.42 -13.76 -12.98
N THR A 223 -1.41 -12.86 -13.08
CA THR A 223 -2.63 -13.08 -13.87
C THR A 223 -2.33 -13.18 -15.35
N PHE A 224 -1.46 -12.30 -15.87
CA PHE A 224 -0.95 -12.42 -17.23
C PHE A 224 -0.20 -13.73 -17.44
N GLY A 225 0.68 -14.10 -16.50
CA GLY A 225 1.41 -15.37 -16.56
C GLY A 225 0.49 -16.59 -16.57
N ILE A 226 -0.58 -16.60 -15.77
CA ILE A 226 -1.61 -17.66 -15.78
C ILE A 226 -2.30 -17.69 -17.14
N GLY A 227 -2.78 -16.53 -17.62
CA GLY A 227 -3.42 -16.42 -18.93
C GLY A 227 -2.52 -16.94 -20.05
N PHE A 228 -1.24 -16.54 -20.06
CA PHE A 228 -0.24 -16.99 -21.01
C PHE A 228 -0.09 -18.51 -21.03
N ASN A 229 0.02 -19.15 -19.87
CA ASN A 229 0.13 -20.60 -19.81
C ASN A 229 -1.17 -21.30 -20.22
N LEU A 230 -2.34 -20.77 -19.84
CA LEU A 230 -3.63 -21.31 -20.28
C LEU A 230 -3.81 -21.23 -21.80
N GLY A 231 -3.46 -20.09 -22.40
CA GLY A 231 -3.47 -19.92 -23.85
C GLY A 231 -2.49 -20.85 -24.56
N GLY A 232 -1.27 -20.97 -24.03
CA GLY A 232 -0.25 -21.89 -24.56
C GLY A 232 -0.69 -23.36 -24.49
N LEU A 233 -1.25 -23.79 -23.36
CA LEU A 233 -1.79 -25.15 -23.17
C LEU A 233 -2.97 -25.42 -24.12
N ALA A 234 -3.93 -24.49 -24.22
CA ALA A 234 -5.08 -24.63 -25.10
C ALA A 234 -4.67 -24.70 -26.58
N SER A 235 -3.75 -23.82 -27.02
CA SER A 235 -3.23 -23.84 -28.39
C SER A 235 -2.45 -25.11 -28.70
N THR A 236 -1.61 -25.57 -27.77
CA THR A 236 -0.82 -26.80 -27.93
C THR A 236 -1.75 -28.01 -28.03
N GLY A 237 -2.73 -28.12 -27.13
CA GLY A 237 -3.73 -29.19 -27.18
C GLY A 237 -4.55 -29.16 -28.46
N LEU A 238 -5.04 -27.98 -28.87
CA LEU A 238 -5.84 -27.83 -30.10
C LEU A 238 -5.04 -28.21 -31.34
N ARG A 239 -3.75 -27.85 -31.41
CA ARG A 239 -2.89 -28.26 -32.53
C ARG A 239 -2.58 -29.74 -32.52
N VAL A 240 -2.31 -30.33 -31.37
CA VAL A 240 -2.05 -31.79 -31.29
C VAL A 240 -3.27 -32.60 -31.71
N VAL A 241 -4.48 -32.14 -31.37
CA VAL A 241 -5.73 -32.82 -31.76
C VAL A 241 -6.11 -32.52 -33.21
N GLY A 242 -5.91 -31.29 -33.66
CA GLY A 242 -6.40 -30.81 -34.96
C GLY A 242 -5.42 -30.94 -36.12
N THR A 243 -4.13 -31.18 -35.86
CA THR A 243 -3.09 -31.29 -36.89
C THR A 243 -2.15 -32.46 -36.61
N ASP A 244 -1.76 -33.19 -37.66
CA ASP A 244 -0.77 -34.26 -37.58
C ASP A 244 0.62 -33.65 -37.38
N LEU A 245 0.99 -33.42 -36.12
CA LEU A 245 2.24 -32.76 -35.74
C LEU A 245 3.37 -33.77 -35.61
N ALA A 246 4.38 -33.58 -36.45
CA ALA A 246 5.67 -34.23 -36.34
C ALA A 246 6.59 -33.45 -35.38
N PHE A 247 6.80 -33.93 -34.16
CA PHE A 247 7.76 -33.34 -33.23
C PHE A 247 9.16 -33.94 -33.40
N GLY A 248 10.18 -33.08 -33.43
CA GLY A 248 11.58 -33.48 -33.48
C GLY A 248 12.44 -32.58 -32.60
N TRP A 249 13.65 -33.01 -32.30
CA TRP A 249 14.62 -32.16 -31.61
C TRP A 249 15.87 -31.95 -32.44
N GLN A 250 16.38 -30.73 -32.38
CA GLN A 250 17.67 -30.35 -32.91
C GLN A 250 18.35 -29.44 -31.90
N SER A 251 19.68 -29.54 -31.83
CA SER A 251 20.52 -28.64 -31.06
C SER A 251 21.75 -28.29 -31.87
N THR A 252 22.16 -27.02 -31.82
CA THR A 252 23.45 -26.57 -32.35
C THR A 252 24.62 -27.03 -31.46
N LEU A 253 24.33 -27.32 -30.19
CA LEU A 253 25.25 -28.02 -29.30
C LEU A 253 25.19 -29.50 -29.67
N HIS A 254 26.32 -30.12 -30.02
CA HIS A 254 26.45 -31.53 -30.40
C HIS A 254 26.12 -32.49 -29.24
N LEU A 255 24.90 -32.43 -28.71
CA LEU A 255 24.39 -33.26 -27.63
C LEU A 255 24.08 -34.67 -28.15
N SER A 256 24.45 -35.68 -27.38
CA SER A 256 24.05 -37.06 -27.65
C SER A 256 22.58 -37.29 -27.26
N ALA A 257 21.91 -38.23 -27.90
CA ALA A 257 20.53 -38.59 -27.56
C ALA A 257 20.40 -39.05 -26.10
N GLY A 258 21.39 -39.77 -25.57
CA GLY A 258 21.46 -40.13 -24.15
C GLY A 258 21.53 -38.92 -23.22
N ALA A 259 22.18 -37.81 -23.62
CA ALA A 259 22.19 -36.58 -22.84
C ALA A 259 20.81 -35.90 -22.83
N VAL A 260 20.13 -35.85 -23.98
CA VAL A 260 18.77 -35.32 -24.10
C VAL A 260 17.79 -36.16 -23.29
N HIS A 261 17.88 -37.49 -23.35
CA HIS A 261 17.05 -38.39 -22.56
C HIS A 261 17.20 -38.16 -21.05
N ARG A 262 18.44 -38.00 -20.55
CA ARG A 262 18.67 -37.65 -19.14
C ARG A 262 18.07 -36.30 -18.77
N LEU A 263 18.18 -35.30 -19.64
CA LEU A 263 17.60 -33.98 -19.41
C LEU A 263 16.07 -34.04 -19.32
N VAL A 264 15.42 -34.67 -20.30
CA VAL A 264 13.96 -34.87 -20.35
C VAL A 264 13.47 -35.67 -19.13
N ARG A 265 14.22 -36.69 -18.71
CA ARG A 265 13.93 -37.45 -17.49
C ARG A 265 14.01 -36.57 -16.23
N ASN A 266 15.00 -35.70 -16.13
CA ASN A 266 15.12 -34.78 -14.99
C ASN A 266 13.99 -33.74 -14.98
N ILE A 267 13.61 -33.22 -16.14
CA ILE A 267 12.50 -32.29 -16.28
C ILE A 267 11.16 -32.98 -15.96
N SER A 268 11.00 -34.27 -16.24
CA SER A 268 9.76 -35.00 -15.96
C SER A 268 9.59 -35.47 -14.51
N LEU A 269 10.58 -35.28 -13.64
CA LEU A 269 10.52 -35.67 -12.23
C LEU A 269 9.24 -35.24 -11.48
N PRO A 270 8.70 -34.02 -11.67
CA PRO A 270 7.54 -33.57 -10.89
C PRO A 270 6.25 -34.36 -11.14
N TRP A 271 6.13 -35.04 -12.29
CA TRP A 271 4.92 -35.80 -12.68
C TRP A 271 5.19 -37.27 -13.01
N SER A 272 6.43 -37.67 -13.26
CA SER A 272 6.82 -39.03 -13.66
C SER A 272 6.44 -40.12 -12.64
N TRP A 273 6.24 -39.77 -11.37
CA TRP A 273 5.80 -40.71 -10.32
C TRP A 273 4.30 -41.03 -10.40
N ALA A 274 3.51 -40.20 -11.09
CA ALA A 274 2.05 -40.33 -11.17
C ALA A 274 1.54 -40.89 -12.51
N LEU A 275 2.41 -40.94 -13.53
CA LEU A 275 2.05 -41.32 -14.89
C LEU A 275 2.89 -42.51 -15.38
N PRO A 276 2.34 -43.35 -16.28
CA PRO A 276 3.12 -44.40 -16.94
C PRO A 276 4.36 -43.82 -17.65
N PRO A 277 5.49 -44.56 -17.71
CA PRO A 277 6.73 -44.08 -18.31
C PRO A 277 6.57 -43.55 -19.74
N ASP A 278 5.73 -44.23 -20.54
CA ASP A 278 5.51 -43.90 -21.96
C ASP A 278 4.77 -42.58 -22.18
N ILE A 279 4.02 -42.11 -21.17
CA ILE A 279 3.29 -40.83 -21.21
C ILE A 279 4.10 -39.74 -20.51
N ALA A 280 4.86 -40.09 -19.47
CA ALA A 280 5.61 -39.13 -18.67
C ALA A 280 6.71 -38.42 -19.46
N ALA A 281 7.41 -39.16 -20.33
CA ALA A 281 8.49 -38.65 -21.16
C ALA A 281 8.79 -39.58 -22.34
N PRO A 282 9.30 -39.06 -23.48
CA PRO A 282 9.76 -39.92 -24.58
C PRO A 282 10.94 -40.81 -24.14
N SER A 283 10.87 -42.07 -24.56
CA SER A 283 11.91 -43.08 -24.36
C SER A 283 13.19 -42.75 -25.13
N LEU A 284 14.30 -43.43 -24.80
CA LEU A 284 15.57 -43.20 -25.49
C LEU A 284 15.47 -43.46 -27.00
N SER A 285 14.78 -44.53 -27.41
CA SER A 285 14.58 -44.87 -28.82
C SER A 285 13.73 -43.82 -29.53
N GLN A 286 12.67 -43.30 -28.89
CA GLN A 286 11.86 -42.22 -29.44
C GLN A 286 12.64 -40.90 -29.58
N ILE A 287 13.55 -40.62 -28.64
CA ILE A 287 14.45 -39.44 -28.74
C ILE A 287 15.45 -39.63 -29.87
N GLU A 288 16.02 -40.83 -30.05
CA GLU A 288 16.92 -41.12 -31.17
C GLU A 288 16.19 -41.03 -32.51
N GLY A 289 15.00 -41.61 -32.61
CA GLY A 289 14.14 -41.61 -33.81
C GLY A 289 13.51 -40.26 -34.16
N SER A 290 13.53 -39.30 -33.24
CA SER A 290 13.03 -37.93 -33.46
C SER A 290 14.14 -36.88 -33.62
N ARG A 291 15.42 -37.31 -33.74
CA ARG A 291 16.56 -36.41 -33.94
C ARG A 291 16.59 -35.88 -35.38
N MET A 292 16.48 -34.56 -35.53
CA MET A 292 16.53 -33.91 -36.84
C MET A 292 17.98 -33.66 -37.27
N ILE A 293 18.44 -34.33 -38.33
CA ILE A 293 19.77 -34.13 -38.92
C ILE A 293 19.61 -33.35 -40.24
N LEU A 294 20.21 -32.16 -40.31
CA LEU A 294 20.05 -31.23 -41.44
C LEU A 294 20.42 -31.84 -42.81
N LYS A 295 21.32 -32.84 -42.83
CA LYS A 295 21.81 -33.51 -44.04
C LYS A 295 20.90 -34.62 -44.56
N ASP A 296 20.06 -35.21 -43.71
CA ASP A 296 19.36 -36.47 -44.01
C ASP A 296 17.86 -36.27 -44.32
N GLY A 297 17.35 -35.03 -44.17
CA GLY A 297 15.93 -34.72 -44.41
C GLY A 297 14.97 -35.44 -43.45
N ILE A 298 13.67 -35.48 -43.79
CA ILE A 298 12.60 -36.05 -42.94
C ILE A 298 12.41 -37.56 -43.17
N TYR A 299 12.92 -38.09 -44.29
CA TYR A 299 12.58 -39.43 -44.81
C TYR A 299 13.05 -40.61 -43.94
N HIS A 300 13.91 -40.38 -42.95
CA HIS A 300 14.41 -41.41 -42.03
C HIS A 300 13.71 -41.42 -40.66
N LEU A 301 12.78 -40.51 -40.40
CA LEU A 301 12.10 -40.38 -39.10
C LEU A 301 10.84 -41.27 -39.05
N SER A 302 10.70 -42.08 -38.01
CA SER A 302 9.53 -42.95 -37.78
C SER A 302 8.36 -42.15 -37.20
N THR A 303 7.21 -42.09 -37.88
CA THR A 303 6.03 -41.29 -37.49
C THR A 303 5.57 -41.55 -36.04
N ALA A 304 5.73 -42.77 -35.53
CA ALA A 304 5.36 -43.13 -34.16
C ALA A 304 6.24 -42.44 -33.10
N ASP A 305 7.52 -42.18 -33.40
CA ASP A 305 8.46 -41.56 -32.47
C ASP A 305 8.28 -40.04 -32.41
N LEU A 306 7.77 -39.43 -33.49
CA LEU A 306 7.50 -38.00 -33.54
C LEU A 306 6.28 -37.57 -32.74
N VAL A 307 5.31 -38.45 -32.46
CA VAL A 307 4.13 -38.10 -31.66
C VAL A 307 4.42 -38.17 -30.16
N ALA A 308 5.48 -38.84 -29.72
CA ALA A 308 5.76 -39.12 -28.30
C ALA A 308 6.01 -37.86 -27.42
N TRP A 309 6.27 -36.70 -28.02
CA TRP A 309 6.64 -35.48 -27.30
C TRP A 309 5.47 -34.68 -26.74
N TRP A 310 4.27 -34.79 -27.31
CA TRP A 310 3.17 -33.89 -26.94
C TRP A 310 2.73 -34.00 -25.46
N PRO A 311 2.66 -35.19 -24.81
CA PRO A 311 2.26 -35.26 -23.41
C PRO A 311 3.31 -34.59 -22.51
N PHE A 312 4.59 -34.84 -22.81
CA PHE A 312 5.71 -34.20 -22.12
C PHE A 312 5.65 -32.67 -22.22
N LEU A 313 5.33 -32.12 -23.40
CA LEU A 313 5.25 -30.66 -23.58
C LEU A 313 4.10 -30.02 -22.79
N LEU A 314 2.92 -30.64 -22.77
CA LEU A 314 1.78 -30.17 -21.98
C LEU A 314 2.07 -30.24 -20.48
N LEU A 315 2.66 -31.34 -20.02
CA LEU A 315 3.02 -31.54 -18.62
C LEU A 315 4.12 -30.55 -18.19
N ALA A 316 5.13 -30.34 -19.02
CA ALA A 316 6.18 -29.36 -18.75
C ALA A 316 5.61 -27.92 -18.66
N LEU A 317 4.75 -27.52 -19.59
CA LEU A 317 4.11 -26.21 -19.56
C LEU A 317 3.17 -26.05 -18.35
N CYS A 318 2.47 -27.12 -17.95
CA CYS A 318 1.64 -27.12 -16.75
C CYS A 318 2.49 -26.99 -15.48
N CYS A 319 3.48 -27.88 -15.28
CA CYS A 319 4.24 -27.99 -14.05
C CYS A 319 5.26 -26.86 -13.83
N TYR A 320 5.89 -26.34 -14.90
CA TYR A 320 6.89 -25.28 -14.79
C TYR A 320 6.38 -23.90 -15.19
N GLY A 321 5.26 -23.85 -15.93
CA GLY A 321 4.61 -22.61 -16.33
C GLY A 321 3.41 -22.27 -15.44
N LEU A 322 2.33 -23.06 -15.50
CA LEU A 322 1.06 -22.75 -14.85
C LEU A 322 1.09 -22.90 -13.31
N VAL A 323 1.54 -24.05 -12.81
CA VAL A 323 1.53 -24.37 -11.37
C VAL A 323 2.31 -23.35 -10.54
N PRO A 324 3.56 -22.96 -10.90
CA PRO A 324 4.30 -21.97 -10.14
C PRO A 324 3.58 -20.61 -10.08
N ARG A 325 2.87 -20.23 -11.15
CA ARG A 325 2.10 -18.97 -11.20
C ARG A 325 0.88 -19.02 -10.28
N LEU A 326 0.17 -20.15 -10.25
CA LEU A 326 -0.95 -20.35 -9.32
C LEU A 326 -0.47 -20.33 -7.86
N LEU A 327 0.63 -21.02 -7.56
CA LEU A 327 1.24 -21.00 -6.22
C LEU A 327 1.65 -19.57 -5.81
N LEU A 328 2.33 -18.84 -6.69
CA LEU A 328 2.70 -17.44 -6.45
C LEU A 328 1.49 -16.54 -6.24
N LEU A 329 0.41 -16.75 -7.00
CA LEU A 329 -0.83 -16.01 -6.83
C LEU A 329 -1.44 -16.27 -5.43
N VAL A 330 -1.55 -17.53 -5.01
CA VAL A 330 -2.05 -17.91 -3.67
C VAL A 330 -1.18 -17.31 -2.57
N VAL A 331 0.15 -17.43 -2.68
CA VAL A 331 1.09 -16.82 -1.73
C VAL A 331 0.91 -15.30 -1.69
N GLY A 332 0.71 -14.65 -2.83
CA GLY A 332 0.45 -13.22 -2.93
C GLY A 332 -0.84 -12.79 -2.23
N VAL A 333 -1.93 -13.53 -2.43
CA VAL A 333 -3.22 -13.29 -1.76
C VAL A 333 -3.07 -13.43 -0.24
N VAL A 334 -2.44 -14.51 0.23
CA VAL A 334 -2.20 -14.73 1.67
C VAL A 334 -1.30 -13.65 2.25
N ALA A 335 -0.23 -13.27 1.55
CA ALA A 335 0.70 -12.26 2.02
C ALA A 335 0.09 -10.85 2.03
N GLN A 336 -0.74 -10.49 1.03
CA GLN A 336 -1.50 -9.24 1.05
C GLN A 336 -2.50 -9.22 2.21
N TYR A 337 -3.24 -10.31 2.42
CA TYR A 337 -4.18 -10.43 3.54
C TYR A 337 -3.46 -10.24 4.88
N ARG A 338 -2.29 -10.88 5.07
CA ARG A 338 -1.48 -10.70 6.28
C ARG A 338 -0.92 -9.29 6.41
N ALA A 339 -0.55 -8.63 5.31
CA ALA A 339 -0.07 -7.24 5.34
C ALA A 339 -1.20 -6.28 5.77
N LEU A 340 -2.40 -6.44 5.21
CA LEU A 340 -3.58 -5.66 5.60
C LEU A 340 -4.00 -5.95 7.05
N ALA A 341 -3.86 -7.20 7.50
CA ALA A 341 -4.16 -7.58 8.88
C ALA A 341 -3.20 -6.98 9.92
N ARG A 342 -2.00 -6.54 9.52
CA ARG A 342 -0.99 -5.90 10.39
C ARG A 342 -1.05 -4.37 10.37
N LEU A 343 -2.06 -3.77 9.74
CA LEU A 343 -2.24 -2.33 9.79
C LEU A 343 -2.79 -1.92 11.16
N ASP A 344 -1.98 -1.15 11.88
CA ASP A 344 -2.31 -0.69 13.23
C ASP A 344 -2.98 0.69 13.25
N PHE A 345 -3.11 1.36 12.10
CA PHE A 345 -3.73 2.69 11.97
C PHE A 345 -3.16 3.73 12.97
N ASN A 346 -1.86 3.63 13.26
CA ASN A 346 -1.12 4.51 14.17
C ASN A 346 -0.52 5.73 13.45
N ASN A 347 -1.13 6.17 12.35
CA ASN A 347 -0.68 7.35 11.62
C ASN A 347 -1.32 8.63 12.17
N SER A 348 -0.69 9.78 11.88
CA SER A 348 -1.14 11.08 12.39
C SER A 348 -2.57 11.43 11.97
N ALA A 349 -3.01 10.98 10.80
CA ALA A 349 -4.37 11.21 10.28
C ALA A 349 -5.43 10.45 11.09
N CYS A 350 -5.16 9.18 11.43
CA CYS A 350 -6.04 8.37 12.28
C CYS A 350 -6.00 8.86 13.73
N ASP A 351 -4.86 9.34 14.22
CA ASP A 351 -4.77 9.99 15.54
C ASP A 351 -5.67 11.24 15.60
N ARG A 352 -5.63 12.11 14.58
CA ARG A 352 -6.54 13.27 14.48
C ARG A 352 -8.00 12.85 14.44
N LEU A 353 -8.34 11.82 13.67
CA LEU A 353 -9.70 11.29 13.62
C LEU A 353 -10.15 10.82 15.01
N LEU A 354 -9.39 9.95 15.68
CA LEU A 354 -9.78 9.43 16.99
C LEU A 354 -9.90 10.55 18.04
N GLN A 355 -9.00 11.53 18.01
CA GLN A 355 -9.12 12.70 18.89
C GLN A 355 -10.43 13.46 18.64
N ARG A 356 -10.90 13.59 17.40
CA ARG A 356 -12.19 14.24 17.08
C ARG A 356 -13.39 13.43 17.56
N LEU A 357 -13.32 12.11 17.42
CA LEU A 357 -14.39 11.22 17.87
C LEU A 357 -14.55 11.26 19.40
N GLU A 358 -13.44 11.38 20.14
CA GLU A 358 -13.44 11.28 21.60
C GLU A 358 -13.59 12.65 22.31
N ARG A 359 -12.99 13.74 21.80
CA ARG A 359 -12.89 15.01 22.53
C ARG A 359 -14.19 15.84 22.52
N PRO A 360 -14.64 16.36 23.67
CA PRO A 360 -15.78 17.28 23.77
C PRO A 360 -15.59 18.52 22.90
N VAL A 361 -16.55 18.81 22.04
CA VAL A 361 -16.69 20.14 21.44
C VAL A 361 -17.36 21.02 22.49
N VAL A 362 -16.61 21.90 23.13
CA VAL A 362 -17.16 22.87 24.08
C VAL A 362 -17.61 24.09 23.27
N ARG A 363 -18.93 24.23 23.08
CA ARG A 363 -19.51 25.49 22.62
C ARG A 363 -19.61 26.42 23.82
N LEU A 364 -18.88 27.53 23.77
CA LEU A 364 -19.24 28.73 24.54
C LEU A 364 -20.29 29.49 23.72
N ASP A 365 -21.47 28.88 23.53
CA ASP A 365 -22.59 29.63 22.98
C ASP A 365 -23.04 30.58 24.08
N GLY A 366 -22.74 31.87 23.91
CA GLY A 366 -23.14 32.97 24.78
C GLY A 366 -24.65 33.25 24.78
N THR A 367 -25.49 32.22 24.75
CA THR A 367 -26.92 32.32 24.99
C THR A 367 -27.20 31.68 26.33
N VAL A 368 -27.19 32.51 27.37
CA VAL A 368 -27.88 32.19 28.62
C VAL A 368 -29.35 31.99 28.25
N THR A 369 -29.74 30.72 28.08
CA THR A 369 -31.14 30.35 28.08
C THR A 369 -31.46 29.99 29.52
N PRO A 370 -32.17 30.83 30.28
CA PRO A 370 -32.56 30.49 31.65
C PRO A 370 -33.77 29.56 31.56
N ALA A 371 -33.52 28.27 31.34
CA ALA A 371 -34.50 27.23 31.60
C ALA A 371 -33.77 25.90 31.81
N LEU A 372 -34.09 25.25 32.93
CA LEU A 372 -33.56 23.97 33.41
C LEU A 372 -32.27 24.05 34.26
N VAL A 373 -32.29 24.94 35.25
CA VAL A 373 -31.64 24.65 36.54
C VAL A 373 -32.54 23.66 37.28
N GLU A 374 -32.50 22.39 36.88
CA GLU A 374 -33.11 21.31 37.66
C GLU A 374 -32.48 19.95 37.31
N GLU A 375 -31.16 19.86 37.37
CA GLU A 375 -30.47 18.57 37.52
C GLU A 375 -29.08 18.75 38.17
N ALA A 376 -29.01 19.60 39.20
CA ALA A 376 -27.84 19.78 40.04
C ALA A 376 -27.88 18.84 41.24
N ASP A 377 -28.03 17.52 41.03
CA ASP A 377 -27.77 16.54 42.10
C ASP A 377 -27.48 15.11 41.61
N ARG A 378 -26.65 14.98 40.57
CA ARG A 378 -25.95 13.71 40.33
C ARG A 378 -24.48 13.92 40.67
N PRO A 379 -23.88 13.13 41.59
CA PRO A 379 -22.46 13.23 41.85
C PRO A 379 -21.77 13.00 40.52
N ALA A 380 -20.96 13.98 40.10
CA ALA A 380 -20.10 13.88 38.94
C ALA A 380 -19.33 12.56 39.07
N ALA A 381 -19.77 11.54 38.32
CA ALA A 381 -19.00 10.34 38.14
C ALA A 381 -17.72 10.83 37.46
N ARG A 382 -16.67 10.97 38.28
CA ARG A 382 -15.29 11.07 37.80
C ARG A 382 -15.10 9.85 36.93
N VAL A 383 -15.30 10.02 35.63
CA VAL A 383 -14.82 9.05 34.65
C VAL A 383 -13.32 9.02 34.89
N SER A 384 -12.86 7.95 35.52
CA SER A 384 -11.44 7.70 35.73
C SER A 384 -10.78 7.77 34.35
N MET A 385 -10.01 8.82 34.12
CA MET A 385 -9.20 9.02 32.90
C MET A 385 -7.93 8.15 32.95
N ASP A 386 -8.05 6.91 33.42
CA ASP A 386 -6.96 5.94 33.43
C ASP A 386 -7.13 5.01 32.24
N ASP A 387 -6.31 5.23 31.21
CA ASP A 387 -5.87 4.29 30.13
C ASP A 387 -5.78 4.88 28.72
N THR A 388 -5.82 6.20 28.54
CA THR A 388 -5.14 6.78 27.37
C THR A 388 -3.65 6.67 27.64
N ARG A 389 -2.95 5.68 27.05
CA ARG A 389 -1.47 5.61 27.12
C ARG A 389 -0.90 6.98 26.78
N VAL A 390 -0.46 7.71 27.79
CA VAL A 390 0.15 9.02 27.62
C VAL A 390 1.54 8.73 27.06
N LEU A 391 1.74 9.07 25.78
CA LEU A 391 3.02 8.87 25.15
C LEU A 391 4.00 9.89 25.73
N THR A 392 5.13 9.41 26.20
CA THR A 392 6.23 10.28 26.60
C THR A 392 7.09 10.66 25.41
N GLY A 393 7.64 11.86 25.49
CA GLY A 393 8.46 12.40 24.42
C GLY A 393 9.28 13.60 24.83
N VAL A 394 9.97 14.14 23.83
CA VAL A 394 11.00 15.15 24.01
C VAL A 394 10.66 16.39 23.19
N ALA A 395 10.89 17.57 23.76
CA ALA A 395 10.74 18.84 23.05
C ALA A 395 12.08 19.33 22.48
N LEU A 396 12.08 19.80 21.23
CA LEU A 396 13.18 20.52 20.60
C LEU A 396 12.77 21.99 20.44
N ILE A 397 13.52 22.90 21.05
CA ILE A 397 13.20 24.32 21.11
C ILE A 397 14.34 25.12 20.46
N PRO A 398 14.06 25.95 19.44
CA PRO A 398 15.07 26.83 18.83
C PRO A 398 15.71 27.79 19.83
N ASP A 399 17.01 28.04 19.68
CA ASP A 399 17.80 28.91 20.57
C ASP A 399 17.16 30.31 20.71
N ASP A 400 16.71 30.88 19.60
CA ASP A 400 16.08 32.21 19.53
C ASP A 400 14.87 32.37 20.46
N VAL A 401 14.16 31.27 20.74
CA VAL A 401 12.97 31.27 21.61
C VAL A 401 13.16 30.48 22.91
N PHE A 402 14.32 29.85 23.11
CA PHE A 402 14.55 28.93 24.23
C PHE A 402 14.43 29.64 25.58
N ASP A 403 15.09 30.78 25.74
CA ASP A 403 15.13 31.51 27.02
C ASP A 403 13.78 32.14 27.38
N ASN A 404 12.95 32.45 26.38
CA ASN A 404 11.62 33.02 26.56
C ASN A 404 10.50 31.96 26.57
N CYS A 405 10.85 30.68 26.49
CA CYS A 405 9.90 29.57 26.48
C CYS A 405 9.60 29.09 27.91
N SER A 406 8.39 29.35 28.39
CA SER A 406 7.90 28.72 29.62
C SER A 406 7.67 27.23 29.38
N LEU A 407 8.54 26.38 29.94
CA LEU A 407 8.47 24.92 29.81
C LEU A 407 7.17 24.34 30.37
N ASP A 408 6.63 24.91 31.45
CA ASP A 408 5.37 24.46 32.03
C ASP A 408 4.19 24.76 31.09
N ARG A 409 4.17 25.95 30.48
CA ARG A 409 3.15 26.28 29.47
C ARG A 409 3.31 25.41 28.22
N LEU A 410 4.54 25.14 27.77
CA LEU A 410 4.80 24.24 26.65
C LEU A 410 4.28 22.82 26.93
N ARG A 411 4.52 22.29 28.14
CA ARG A 411 4.02 20.97 28.57
C ARG A 411 2.50 20.89 28.49
N VAL A 412 1.80 21.91 28.97
CA VAL A 412 0.33 21.99 28.90
C VAL A 412 -0.15 22.00 27.46
N LEU A 413 0.40 22.88 26.63
CA LEU A 413 0.01 23.00 25.22
C LEU A 413 0.30 21.72 24.43
N VAL A 414 1.47 21.10 24.62
CA VAL A 414 1.83 19.85 23.94
C VAL A 414 0.96 18.69 24.41
N ARG A 415 0.63 18.60 25.69
CA ARG A 415 -0.32 17.61 26.21
C ARG A 415 -1.71 17.80 25.60
N GLN A 416 -2.19 19.03 25.49
CA GLN A 416 -3.48 19.34 24.89
C GLN A 416 -3.50 19.06 23.38
N VAL A 417 -2.50 19.51 22.64
CA VAL A 417 -2.51 19.43 21.17
C VAL A 417 -2.07 18.06 20.67
N PHE A 418 -0.97 17.52 21.21
CA PHE A 418 -0.36 16.28 20.75
C PHE A 418 -0.70 15.05 21.60
N SER A 419 -1.35 15.21 22.76
CA SER A 419 -1.61 14.11 23.73
C SER A 419 -0.32 13.43 24.19
N LEU A 420 0.69 14.26 24.45
CA LEU A 420 2.05 13.83 24.72
C LEU A 420 2.55 14.48 26.02
N GLU A 421 3.18 13.69 26.89
CA GLU A 421 3.87 14.21 28.07
C GLU A 421 5.35 14.42 27.75
N LEU A 422 5.83 15.64 27.95
CA LEU A 422 7.21 16.01 27.70
C LEU A 422 8.07 15.70 28.93
N GLU A 423 8.96 14.72 28.81
CA GLU A 423 9.93 14.38 29.86
C GLU A 423 11.04 15.42 29.91
N THR A 424 11.60 15.76 28.74
CA THR A 424 12.77 16.62 28.61
C THR A 424 12.64 17.58 27.43
N SER A 425 13.42 18.68 27.47
CA SER A 425 13.51 19.66 26.40
C SER A 425 14.98 19.93 26.06
N TYR A 426 15.30 19.96 24.77
CA TYR A 426 16.63 20.29 24.27
C TYR A 426 16.61 21.57 23.45
N ARG A 427 17.70 22.32 23.54
CA ARG A 427 17.98 23.51 22.75
C ARG A 427 18.57 23.12 21.40
N ILE A 428 18.05 23.68 20.32
CA ILE A 428 18.51 23.44 18.94
C ILE A 428 18.78 24.77 18.22
N GLY A 429 19.53 24.77 17.12
CA GLY A 429 19.84 25.98 16.35
C GLY A 429 21.12 26.69 16.76
N LEU A 430 21.91 26.10 17.68
CA LEU A 430 23.25 26.56 18.06
C LEU A 430 24.33 26.20 17.01
N GLY A 431 23.96 25.45 15.97
CA GLY A 431 24.82 25.03 14.87
C GLY A 431 24.77 23.51 14.62
N LEU A 432 25.15 23.11 13.41
CA LEU A 432 25.01 21.72 12.92
C LEU A 432 25.63 20.67 13.86
N ALA A 433 26.81 20.94 14.42
CA ALA A 433 27.50 19.99 15.30
C ALA A 433 26.79 19.82 16.66
N ALA A 434 26.25 20.90 17.23
CA ALA A 434 25.50 20.87 18.47
C ALA A 434 24.16 20.14 18.29
N ASP A 435 23.46 20.44 17.19
CA ASP A 435 22.20 19.79 16.85
C ASP A 435 22.39 18.28 16.64
N GLN A 436 23.47 17.86 15.96
CA GLN A 436 23.82 16.44 15.84
C GLN A 436 24.11 15.78 17.19
N GLN A 437 24.68 16.49 18.16
CA GLN A 437 24.93 15.96 19.49
C GLN A 437 23.62 15.75 20.26
N VAL A 438 22.68 16.69 20.18
CA VAL A 438 21.33 16.55 20.74
C VAL A 438 20.62 15.35 20.14
N LEU A 439 20.67 15.21 18.81
CA LEU A 439 20.09 14.06 18.10
C LEU A 439 20.71 12.73 18.54
N ARG A 440 22.03 12.68 18.81
CA ARG A 440 22.69 11.48 19.35
C ARG A 440 22.30 11.18 20.80
N GLN A 441 22.05 12.20 21.62
CA GLN A 441 21.55 12.01 22.99
C GLN A 441 20.14 11.41 22.99
N ILE A 442 19.26 11.93 22.12
CA ILE A 442 17.92 11.36 21.91
C ILE A 442 18.04 9.92 21.41
N ALA A 443 18.99 9.65 20.50
CA ALA A 443 19.24 8.30 20.01
C ALA A 443 19.76 7.33 21.10
N GLY A 444 20.61 7.82 22.00
CA GLY A 444 21.21 7.05 23.08
C GLY A 444 20.28 6.76 24.26
N GLY A 445 19.24 7.59 24.46
CA GLY A 445 18.21 7.35 25.48
C GLY A 445 17.16 6.31 25.09
N MET A 446 17.12 5.86 23.82
CA MET A 446 16.14 4.91 23.28
C MET A 446 16.30 3.49 23.83
N ASP A 447 15.87 3.24 25.07
CA ASP A 447 15.79 1.90 25.66
C ASP A 447 14.41 1.23 25.49
N SER A 448 14.43 0.07 24.84
CA SER A 448 13.38 -0.98 24.75
C SER A 448 11.94 -0.59 24.34
N GLY A 449 11.68 -0.66 23.04
CA GLY A 449 10.42 -1.21 22.50
C GLY A 449 9.20 -0.29 22.35
N GLU A 450 9.14 0.87 23.02
CA GLU A 450 8.03 1.82 22.88
C GLU A 450 8.27 2.87 21.78
N PRO A 451 7.22 3.36 21.10
CA PRO A 451 7.35 4.36 20.03
C PRO A 451 7.67 5.75 20.61
N TRP A 452 8.90 6.21 20.37
CA TRP A 452 9.37 7.54 20.80
C TRP A 452 8.72 8.67 20.01
N SER A 453 8.49 9.79 20.70
CA SER A 453 7.87 10.97 20.12
C SER A 453 8.72 12.22 20.35
N VAL A 454 8.94 12.99 19.28
CA VAL A 454 9.70 14.25 19.33
C VAL A 454 8.77 15.38 18.89
N VAL A 455 8.70 16.46 19.67
CA VAL A 455 7.96 17.67 19.32
C VAL A 455 8.95 18.79 19.09
N ILE A 456 8.96 19.39 17.89
CA ILE A 456 9.78 20.56 17.56
C ILE A 456 8.91 21.82 17.56
N LEU A 457 9.34 22.83 18.30
CA LEU A 457 8.74 24.16 18.28
C LEU A 457 9.30 24.93 17.08
N GLN A 458 8.44 25.61 16.33
CA GLN A 458 8.83 26.44 15.19
C GLN A 458 8.00 27.73 15.13
N GLU A 459 8.67 28.82 14.79
CA GLU A 459 8.02 30.10 14.53
C GLU A 459 7.43 30.11 13.11
N ALA A 460 6.10 30.22 13.03
CA ALA A 460 5.36 30.06 11.78
C ALA A 460 5.65 31.18 10.75
N TRP A 461 6.01 32.37 11.23
CA TRP A 461 6.28 33.54 10.37
C TRP A 461 7.55 33.39 9.53
N HIS A 462 8.41 32.42 9.86
CA HIS A 462 9.50 31.96 9.01
C HIS A 462 9.03 30.74 8.20
N PRO A 463 8.95 30.79 6.86
CA PRO A 463 8.55 29.63 6.08
C PRO A 463 9.60 28.51 6.19
N PRO A 464 9.21 27.22 6.17
CA PRO A 464 10.14 26.12 6.31
C PRO A 464 11.05 26.03 5.08
N ILE A 465 12.31 26.38 5.27
CA ILE A 465 13.35 26.33 4.24
C ILE A 465 13.95 24.92 4.13
N ARG A 466 14.83 24.71 3.15
CA ARG A 466 15.45 23.39 2.89
C ARG A 466 16.14 22.81 4.13
N GLU A 467 16.77 23.64 4.95
CA GLU A 467 17.46 23.24 6.18
C GLU A 467 16.48 22.67 7.21
N THR A 468 15.35 23.34 7.47
CA THR A 468 14.29 22.82 8.35
C THR A 468 13.77 21.46 7.87
N LEU A 469 13.56 21.32 6.56
CA LEU A 469 13.10 20.07 5.96
C LEU A 469 14.14 18.95 6.08
N ALA A 470 15.43 19.27 5.89
CA ALA A 470 16.53 18.32 6.07
C ALA A 470 16.64 17.88 7.53
N PHE A 471 16.52 18.81 8.48
CA PHE A 471 16.55 18.50 9.91
C PHE A 471 15.40 17.56 10.33
N LEU A 472 14.18 17.79 9.82
CA LEU A 472 13.06 16.87 10.04
C LEU A 472 13.32 15.47 9.47
N GLN A 473 14.01 15.37 8.32
CA GLN A 473 14.42 14.09 7.75
C GLN A 473 15.51 13.39 8.57
N GLU A 474 16.42 14.14 9.19
CA GLU A 474 17.42 13.61 10.12
C GLU A 474 16.77 13.04 11.39
N ILE A 475 15.82 13.77 12.00
CA ILE A 475 15.01 13.27 13.11
C ILE A 475 14.29 11.97 12.72
N ARG A 476 13.70 11.93 11.52
CA ARG A 476 13.05 10.71 10.99
C ARG A 476 14.01 9.54 10.81
N ALA A 477 15.24 9.80 10.35
CA ALA A 477 16.24 8.75 10.18
C ALA A 477 16.60 8.08 11.52
N ILE A 478 16.57 8.84 12.61
CA ILE A 478 16.86 8.37 13.97
C ILE A 478 15.66 7.63 14.57
N LEU A 479 14.48 8.23 14.53
CA LEU A 479 13.24 7.66 15.09
C LEU A 479 12.71 6.45 14.32
N GLY A 480 13.20 6.23 13.10
CA GLY A 480 12.70 5.22 12.18
C GLY A 480 11.26 5.51 11.73
N LEU A 481 10.65 4.55 11.03
CA LEU A 481 9.34 4.74 10.41
C LEU A 481 8.17 4.80 11.41
N GLN A 482 8.36 4.37 12.66
CA GLN A 482 7.28 4.27 13.67
C GLN A 482 7.28 5.41 14.69
N GLY A 483 8.41 6.11 14.89
CA GLY A 483 8.44 7.23 15.84
C GLY A 483 7.59 8.41 15.39
N ARG A 484 7.14 9.24 16.31
CA ARG A 484 6.23 10.35 16.02
C ARG A 484 6.99 11.67 16.02
N ILE A 485 6.71 12.53 15.06
CA ILE A 485 7.29 13.88 14.98
C ILE A 485 6.13 14.87 15.03
N GLY A 486 6.07 15.72 16.05
CA GLY A 486 5.15 16.84 16.14
C GLY A 486 5.87 18.14 15.78
N VAL A 487 5.32 18.95 14.89
CA VAL A 487 5.77 20.33 14.64
C VAL A 487 4.73 21.25 15.26
N GLY A 488 5.07 21.84 16.40
CA GLY A 488 4.24 22.83 17.09
C GLY A 488 4.56 24.22 16.56
N LEU A 489 3.58 24.85 15.91
CA LEU A 489 3.74 26.20 15.36
C LEU A 489 3.26 27.25 16.36
N ILE A 490 4.08 28.29 16.52
CA ILE A 490 3.76 29.54 17.24
C ILE A 490 3.82 30.73 16.28
N GLY A 491 3.05 31.77 16.56
CA GLY A 491 3.04 33.01 15.80
C GLY A 491 4.31 33.84 16.00
N LYS A 492 4.22 35.11 15.62
CA LYS A 492 5.30 36.07 15.90
C LYS A 492 5.34 36.38 17.40
N PRO A 493 6.47 36.24 18.10
CA PRO A 493 6.56 36.53 19.53
C PRO A 493 6.06 37.95 19.87
N ALA A 494 5.33 38.06 20.99
CA ALA A 494 4.86 39.32 21.54
C ALA A 494 5.62 39.65 22.83
N VAL A 495 5.45 40.87 23.34
CA VAL A 495 6.06 41.29 24.60
C VAL A 495 5.54 40.39 25.73
N GLY A 496 6.44 39.64 26.37
CA GLY A 496 6.12 38.78 27.53
C GLY A 496 5.67 37.35 27.19
N THR A 497 5.47 36.99 25.91
CA THR A 497 5.15 35.61 25.53
C THR A 497 5.55 35.28 24.08
N ILE A 498 6.16 34.12 23.89
CA ILE A 498 6.37 33.53 22.55
C ILE A 498 5.15 32.76 22.04
N PHE A 499 4.22 32.43 22.95
CA PHE A 499 3.01 31.69 22.66
C PHE A 499 1.96 32.65 22.09
N THR A 500 2.05 32.92 20.79
CA THR A 500 1.08 33.73 20.04
C THR A 500 0.39 32.93 18.93
N PRO A 501 -0.83 33.32 18.49
CA PRO A 501 -1.56 32.61 17.44
C PRO A 501 -0.88 32.72 16.07
N VAL A 502 -1.02 31.66 15.26
CA VAL A 502 -0.41 31.53 13.93
C VAL A 502 -1.37 32.08 12.87
N LYS A 503 -0.89 33.02 12.06
CA LYS A 503 -1.66 33.54 10.91
C LYS A 503 -1.98 32.44 9.90
N ASP A 504 -3.16 32.51 9.28
CA ASP A 504 -3.62 31.48 8.35
C ASP A 504 -2.71 31.31 7.12
N ILE A 505 -2.15 32.40 6.60
CA ILE A 505 -1.23 32.36 5.45
C ILE A 505 0.04 31.56 5.79
N ASP A 506 0.58 31.79 6.99
CA ASP A 506 1.79 31.12 7.48
C ASP A 506 1.49 29.64 7.75
N TRP A 507 0.36 29.35 8.39
CA TRP A 507 -0.14 27.99 8.60
C TRP A 507 -0.26 27.20 7.29
N GLN A 508 -0.92 27.78 6.28
CA GLN A 508 -1.09 27.14 4.97
C GLN A 508 0.25 26.87 4.28
N THR A 509 1.20 27.81 4.40
CA THR A 509 2.55 27.68 3.82
C THR A 509 3.31 26.52 4.46
N TRP A 510 3.32 26.46 5.79
CA TRP A 510 3.94 25.39 6.56
C TRP A 510 3.32 24.03 6.24
N ARG A 511 2.00 23.93 6.32
CA ARG A 511 1.27 22.68 6.06
C ARG A 511 1.56 22.14 4.66
N ARG A 512 1.59 23.00 3.63
CA ARG A 512 1.89 22.60 2.24
C ARG A 512 3.32 22.06 2.10
N LYS A 513 4.30 22.71 2.72
CA LYS A 513 5.72 22.31 2.66
C LYS A 513 5.98 21.03 3.44
N ILE A 514 5.45 20.92 4.65
CA ILE A 514 5.57 19.72 5.47
C ILE A 514 4.86 18.52 4.84
N ALA A 515 3.67 18.71 4.26
CA ALA A 515 2.97 17.65 3.54
C ALA A 515 3.77 17.10 2.34
N SER A 516 4.64 17.92 1.72
CA SER A 516 5.50 17.48 0.62
C SER A 516 6.57 16.46 1.02
N LEU A 517 6.91 16.37 2.32
CA LEU A 517 7.80 15.33 2.84
C LEU A 517 7.14 13.94 2.81
N GLY A 518 5.79 13.89 2.79
CA GLY A 518 5.04 12.65 2.74
C GLY A 518 5.24 11.77 3.98
N ASP A 519 5.59 12.32 5.13
CA ASP A 519 5.82 11.52 6.33
C ASP A 519 4.49 11.21 7.07
N PRO A 520 4.08 9.93 7.23
CA PRO A 520 2.83 9.56 7.90
C PRO A 520 2.74 9.95 9.37
N ASN A 521 3.90 9.93 10.04
CA ASN A 521 4.01 10.08 11.48
C ASN A 521 4.55 11.46 11.85
N LEU A 522 4.58 12.38 10.88
CA LEU A 522 4.82 13.79 11.09
C LEU A 522 3.48 14.52 11.16
N ARG A 523 3.22 15.14 12.31
CA ARG A 523 2.03 15.94 12.60
C ARG A 523 2.44 17.39 12.75
N ILE A 524 1.68 18.31 12.17
CA ILE A 524 1.85 19.75 12.36
C ILE A 524 0.57 20.31 12.99
N GLU A 525 0.70 21.16 14.00
CA GLU A 525 -0.44 21.78 14.68
C GLU A 525 -0.10 23.21 15.10
N ARG A 526 -1.12 24.07 15.16
CA ARG A 526 -1.02 25.35 15.86
C ARG A 526 -1.04 25.05 17.35
N LEU A 527 -0.08 25.58 18.11
CA LEU A 527 -0.10 25.38 19.57
C LEU A 527 -1.19 26.21 20.25
N ILE A 528 -1.67 27.27 19.58
CA ILE A 528 -2.62 28.24 20.11
C ILE A 528 -3.64 28.54 19.02
N GLU A 529 -4.92 28.48 19.38
CA GLU A 529 -6.03 28.84 18.50
C GLU A 529 -6.34 30.35 18.65
N ASP A 530 -6.85 30.97 17.58
CA ASP A 530 -7.11 32.42 17.51
C ASP A 530 -8.10 32.95 18.59
N ASN A 531 -8.77 32.06 19.33
CA ASN A 531 -9.77 32.39 20.34
C ASN A 531 -9.24 32.57 21.77
N GLU A 532 -7.97 32.25 22.05
CA GLU A 532 -7.35 32.61 23.34
C GLU A 532 -6.88 34.07 23.31
N ARG A 533 -7.82 35.01 23.44
CA ARG A 533 -7.46 36.39 23.82
C ARG A 533 -6.84 36.33 25.21
N TYR A 534 -5.58 36.74 25.30
CA TYR A 534 -4.92 37.01 26.57
C TYR A 534 -5.71 38.09 27.32
N ASP A 535 -6.35 37.71 28.41
CA ASP A 535 -6.63 38.65 29.49
C ASP A 535 -5.28 39.09 30.07
N ALA A 536 -5.03 40.39 29.98
CA ALA A 536 -3.85 41.06 30.52
C ALA A 536 -3.98 41.28 32.04
#